data_AF-A0A949MHY7-F1
#
_entry.id   AF-A0A949MHY7-F1
#
_cell.length_a   1.000
_cell.length_b   1.000
_cell.length_c   1.000
_cell.angle_alpha   90.00
_cell.angle_beta   90.00
_cell.angle_gamma   90.00
#
_symmetry.space_group_name_H-M   'P 1'
#
loop_
_entity.id
_entity.type
_entity.pdbx_description
1 polymer ?
#
loop_
_entity_poly.entity_id
_entity_poly.type
_entity_poly.pdbx_seq_one_letter_code
_entity_poly.pdbx_strand_id
1 'polypeptide(L)' 'VITHEVWKSPDLLVTVASRHVDPRRGENTYRLSNVTRSEPSADLFKVPADYTVRDMPPPHWRGGPQHGPRPPGSAPEPR' A
#
# COMPACT_ATOMS: atom_id res chain seq x y z
N VAL A 1 -22.86 -11.95 -11.47
CA VAL A 1 -22.80 -10.48 -11.36
C VAL A 1 -21.94 -10.14 -10.15
N ILE A 2 -21.07 -9.14 -10.24
CA ILE A 2 -20.30 -8.62 -9.10
C ILE A 2 -20.93 -7.29 -8.72
N THR A 3 -21.23 -7.09 -7.45
CA THR A 3 -21.87 -5.87 -6.94
C THR A 3 -20.98 -5.20 -5.91
N HIS A 4 -20.91 -3.87 -5.95
CA HIS A 4 -20.20 -3.07 -4.98
C HIS A 4 -21.07 -1.88 -4.55
N GLU A 5 -21.44 -1.88 -3.28
CA GLU A 5 -22.27 -0.84 -2.66
C GLU A 5 -21.42 -0.05 -1.66
N VAL A 6 -21.57 1.28 -1.68
CA VAL A 6 -20.84 2.19 -0.79
C VAL A 6 -21.83 3.22 -0.24
N TRP A 7 -21.89 3.35 1.07
CA TRP A 7 -22.69 4.35 1.76
C TRP A 7 -21.76 5.38 2.40
N LYS A 8 -21.90 6.65 2.02
CA LYS A 8 -21.12 7.78 2.54
C LYS A 8 -21.97 8.67 3.42
N SER A 9 -21.38 9.19 4.50
CA SER A 9 -22.00 10.22 5.33
C SER A 9 -21.68 11.60 4.75
N PRO A 10 -22.69 12.43 4.44
CA PRO A 10 -22.47 13.81 3.99
C PRO A 10 -21.77 14.67 5.04
N ASP A 11 -22.12 14.49 6.32
CA ASP A 11 -21.60 15.33 7.40
C ASP A 11 -20.17 14.97 7.81
N LEU A 12 -19.82 13.68 7.73
CA LEU A 12 -18.49 13.19 8.08
C LEU A 12 -17.55 13.15 6.86
N LEU A 13 -18.10 13.17 5.65
CA LEU A 13 -17.37 13.00 4.39
C LEU A 13 -16.60 11.67 4.29
N VAL A 14 -17.00 10.65 5.05
CA VAL A 14 -16.39 9.31 5.05
C VAL A 14 -17.38 8.21 4.64
N THR A 15 -16.86 7.06 4.25
CA THR A 15 -17.64 5.83 4.05
C THR A 15 -18.05 5.25 5.41
N VAL A 16 -19.36 5.07 5.62
CA VAL A 16 -19.89 4.47 6.86
C VAL A 16 -20.18 2.98 6.70
N ALA A 17 -20.39 2.53 5.46
CA ALA A 17 -20.50 1.11 5.15
C ALA A 17 -20.07 0.84 3.70
N SER A 18 -19.60 -0.37 3.43
CA SER A 18 -19.47 -0.89 2.07
C SER A 18 -19.79 -2.37 2.04
N ARG A 19 -20.30 -2.84 0.91
CA ARG A 19 -20.62 -4.25 0.67
C ARG A 19 -20.12 -4.64 -0.71
N HIS A 20 -19.32 -5.70 -0.75
CA HIS A 20 -18.78 -6.27 -1.98
C HIS A 20 -19.21 -7.73 -2.10
N VAL A 21 -19.95 -8.05 -3.16
CA VAL A 21 -20.44 -9.40 -3.42
C VAL A 21 -19.83 -9.90 -4.72
N ASP A 22 -18.95 -10.90 -4.63
CA ASP A 22 -18.35 -11.59 -5.76
C ASP A 22 -18.66 -13.10 -5.65
N PRO A 23 -19.39 -13.71 -6.61
CA PRO A 23 -19.70 -15.14 -6.60
C PRO A 23 -18.48 -16.06 -6.46
N ARG A 24 -17.27 -15.60 -6.82
CA ARG A 24 -16.03 -16.37 -6.73
C ARG A 24 -15.31 -16.25 -5.40
N ARG A 25 -15.54 -15.15 -4.67
CA ARG A 25 -14.79 -14.80 -3.45
C ARG A 25 -15.66 -14.62 -2.22
N GLY A 26 -16.98 -14.71 -2.37
CA GLY A 26 -17.94 -14.50 -1.31
C GLY A 26 -18.30 -13.02 -1.12
N GLU A 27 -18.66 -12.69 0.12
CA GLU A 27 -19.10 -11.36 0.51
C GLU A 27 -18.12 -10.72 1.49
N ASN A 28 -17.78 -9.45 1.26
CA ASN A 28 -17.04 -8.62 2.20
C ASN A 28 -17.87 -7.39 2.56
N THR A 29 -18.10 -7.20 3.87
CA THR A 29 -18.92 -6.11 4.40
C THR A 29 -18.13 -5.33 5.44
N TYR A 30 -18.07 -4.02 5.25
CA TYR A 30 -17.48 -3.06 6.18
C TYR A 30 -18.57 -2.20 6.80
N ARG A 31 -18.50 -1.96 8.12
CA ARG A 31 -19.39 -1.05 8.84
C ARG A 31 -18.62 -0.25 9.87
N LEU A 32 -18.67 1.07 9.74
CA LEU A 32 -18.13 2.01 10.72
C LEU A 32 -19.13 2.18 11.87
N SER A 33 -18.65 2.05 13.10
CA SER A 33 -19.45 2.21 14.33
C SER A 33 -18.64 2.92 15.41
N ASN A 34 -19.30 3.40 16.47
CA ASN A 34 -18.66 4.09 17.61
C ASN A 34 -17.79 5.30 17.20
N VAL A 35 -18.30 6.12 16.29
CA VAL A 35 -17.57 7.28 15.77
C VAL A 35 -17.52 8.40 16.82
N THR A 36 -16.30 8.78 17.20
CA THR A 36 -16.01 9.99 17.97
C THR A 36 -15.25 10.97 17.07
N ARG A 37 -15.57 12.27 17.16
CA ARG A 37 -14.97 13.33 16.31
C ARG A 37 -13.85 14.10 17.01
N SER A 38 -13.47 13.68 18.21
CA SER A 38 -12.34 14.25 18.96
C SER A 38 -11.01 13.75 18.41
N GLU A 39 -9.93 14.50 18.67
CA GLU A 39 -8.58 14.07 18.34
C GLU A 39 -8.25 12.72 19.03
N PRO A 40 -7.74 11.71 18.30
CA PRO A 40 -7.31 10.46 18.90
C PRO A 40 -6.02 10.65 19.73
N SER A 41 -5.81 9.79 20.72
CA SER A 41 -4.54 9.78 21.46
C SER A 41 -3.37 9.43 20.53
N ALA A 42 -2.28 10.21 20.60
CA ALA A 42 -1.06 9.95 19.84
C ALA A 42 -0.43 8.58 20.15
N ASP A 43 -0.71 8.02 21.33
CA ASP A 43 -0.20 6.69 21.73
C ASP A 43 -0.74 5.56 20.84
N LEU A 44 -1.91 5.72 20.23
CA LEU A 44 -2.47 4.74 19.28
C LEU A 44 -1.62 4.58 18.02
N PHE A 45 -0.79 5.57 17.72
CA PHE A 45 0.06 5.62 16.54
C PHE A 45 1.55 5.43 16.90
N LYS A 46 1.86 5.16 18.16
CA LYS A 46 3.21 4.77 18.58
C LYS A 46 3.42 3.29 18.32
N VAL A 47 4.63 2.96 17.87
CA VAL A 47 5.06 1.58 17.70
C VAL A 47 5.15 0.92 19.09
N PRO A 48 4.55 -0.27 19.29
CA PRO A 48 4.69 -1.02 20.55
C PRO A 48 6.16 -1.29 20.89
N ALA A 49 6.49 -1.32 22.19
CA ALA A 49 7.88 -1.47 22.66
C ALA A 49 8.52 -2.82 22.30
N ASP A 50 7.70 -3.84 22.06
CA ASP A 50 8.09 -5.19 21.66
C ASP A 50 8.15 -5.39 20.13
N TYR A 51 7.81 -4.36 19.35
CA TYR A 51 7.85 -4.43 17.91
C TYR A 51 9.31 -4.43 17.39
N THR A 52 9.69 -5.51 16.71
CA THR A 52 10.99 -5.61 16.05
C THR A 52 10.90 -5.12 14.61
N VAL A 53 11.55 -4.01 14.29
CA VAL A 53 11.70 -3.53 12.91
C VAL A 53 12.67 -4.46 12.17
N ARG A 54 12.27 -4.92 10.98
CA ARG A 54 13.15 -5.65 10.07
C ARG A 54 13.45 -4.77 8.87
N ASP A 55 14.72 -4.44 8.67
CA ASP A 55 15.14 -3.74 7.47
C ASP A 55 14.89 -4.62 6.24
N MET A 56 14.16 -4.10 5.25
CA MET A 56 14.10 -4.75 3.95
C MET A 56 15.37 -4.40 3.17
N PRO A 57 16.00 -5.37 2.50
CA PRO A 57 17.06 -5.06 1.54
C PRO A 57 16.52 -4.06 0.50
N PRO A 58 17.36 -3.14 0.01
CA PRO A 58 16.95 -2.15 -0.96
C PRO A 58 16.18 -2.81 -2.11
N PRO A 59 15.03 -2.24 -2.54
CA PRO A 59 14.32 -2.80 -3.68
C PRO A 59 15.27 -2.83 -4.86
N HIS A 60 15.39 -4.01 -5.48
CA HIS A 60 16.19 -4.20 -6.69
C HIS A 60 15.46 -3.61 -7.90
N TRP A 61 15.18 -2.30 -7.90
CA TRP A 61 14.76 -1.62 -9.12
C TRP A 61 15.93 -1.67 -10.10
N ARG A 62 15.89 -2.63 -11.03
CA ARG A 62 16.70 -2.66 -12.24
C ARG A 62 16.41 -1.38 -13.03
N GLY A 63 17.29 -0.38 -12.96
CA GLY A 63 17.08 0.84 -13.75
C GLY A 63 17.98 2.06 -13.49
N GLY A 64 19.01 1.97 -12.64
CA GLY A 64 20.06 3.00 -12.63
C GLY A 64 20.90 2.91 -13.92
N PRO A 65 21.35 4.03 -14.53
CA PRO A 65 22.02 3.99 -15.83
C PRO A 65 23.26 3.09 -15.77
N GLN A 66 23.26 2.02 -16.57
CA GLN A 66 24.45 1.19 -16.83
C GLN A 66 25.44 1.96 -17.72
N HIS A 67 25.93 3.12 -17.29
CA HIS A 67 27.01 3.81 -18.00
C HIS A 67 27.96 4.44 -17.00
N GLY A 68 28.66 3.60 -16.25
CA GLY A 68 30.06 3.93 -15.95
C GLY A 68 30.82 4.03 -17.28
N PRO A 69 31.86 4.89 -17.40
CA PRO A 69 32.58 5.03 -18.65
C PRO A 69 33.06 3.67 -19.14
N ARG A 70 32.74 3.32 -20.39
CA ARG A 70 33.33 2.16 -21.04
C ARG A 70 34.86 2.31 -20.96
N PRO A 71 35.60 1.33 -20.42
CA PRO A 71 37.05 1.39 -20.47
C PRO A 71 37.49 1.47 -21.95
N PRO A 72 38.38 2.41 -22.32
CA PRO A 72 38.88 2.51 -23.68
C PRO A 72 39.76 1.28 -23.95
N GLY A 73 39.35 0.42 -24.88
CA GLY A 73 40.20 -0.74 -25.26
C GLY A 73 39.51 -1.98 -25.80
N SER A 74 38.18 -2.04 -25.88
CA SER A 74 37.49 -3.19 -26.49
C SER A 74 37.01 -2.88 -27.90
N ALA A 75 37.95 -2.80 -28.84
CA ALA A 75 37.67 -3.00 -30.26
C ALA A 75 37.59 -4.51 -30.54
N PRO A 76 36.61 -5.00 -31.32
CA PRO A 76 36.62 -6.40 -31.74
C PRO A 76 37.64 -6.58 -32.87
N GLU A 77 38.50 -7.60 -32.76
CA GLU A 77 39.40 -8.04 -33.83
C GLU A 77 38.57 -8.78 -34.92
N PRO A 78 38.77 -8.48 -36.22
CA PRO A 78 38.01 -9.14 -37.27
C PRO A 78 38.55 -10.54 -37.60
N ARG A 79 37.65 -11.48 -37.91
CA ARG A 79 37.93 -12.62 -38.80
C ARG A 79 37.15 -12.43 -40.09
#